data_AF-A0A3L5TTV6-F1
#
_entry.id   AF-A0A3L5TTV6-F1
#
_cell.length_a   1.000
_cell.length_b   1.000
_cell.length_c   1.000
_cell.angle_alpha   90.00
_cell.angle_beta   90.00
_cell.angle_gamma   90.00
#
_symmetry.space_group_name_H-M   'P 1'
#
loop_
_entity.id
_entity.type
_entity.pdbx_description
1 polymer ?
#
loop_
_entity_poly.entity_id
_entity_poly.type
_entity_poly.pdbx_seq_one_letter_code
_entity_poly.pdbx_strand_id
1 'polypeptide(L)'
;LEHVTIDISFSYTRYRGVTGFMLVSPSGTESHLMHYRNEDANYYSSAGSLSWTFMSVHFWRESPDGQWTLKFKSYGGLSVVTVSSWSITFYGTSEDPLPILEHFTNPISD
;
A
#
# COMPACT_ATOMS: atom_id res chain seq x y z
N LEU A 1 -2.36 -6.33 12.81
CA LEU A 1 -2.61 -6.11 11.37
C LEU A 1 -2.04 -7.28 10.57
N GLU A 2 -2.72 -7.74 9.52
CA GLU A 2 -2.26 -8.84 8.64
C GLU A 2 -2.08 -8.33 7.21
N HIS A 3 -3.16 -7.87 6.59
CA HIS A 3 -3.10 -7.24 5.27
C HIS A 3 -3.92 -5.96 5.23
N VAL A 4 -3.54 -5.10 4.30
CA VAL A 4 -4.18 -3.81 4.05
C VAL A 4 -4.61 -3.78 2.60
N THR A 5 -5.86 -3.39 2.35
CA THR A 5 -6.28 -2.98 1.01
C THR A 5 -6.47 -1.47 0.97
N ILE A 6 -6.25 -0.89 -0.20
CA ILE A 6 -6.45 0.52 -0.44
C ILE A 6 -7.06 0.74 -1.81
N ASP A 7 -8.25 1.31 -1.84
CA ASP A 7 -8.93 1.72 -3.05
C ASP A 7 -8.46 3.12 -3.42
N ILE A 8 -7.96 3.29 -4.64
CA ILE A 8 -7.49 4.59 -5.14
C ILE A 8 -8.23 4.89 -6.43
N SER A 9 -8.97 6.00 -6.43
CA SER A 9 -9.55 6.60 -7.63
C SER A 9 -8.65 7.74 -8.10
N PHE A 10 -8.13 7.61 -9.32
CA PHE A 10 -7.19 8.59 -9.88
C PHE A 10 -7.39 8.77 -11.38
N SER A 11 -6.93 9.90 -11.90
CA SER A 11 -6.89 10.22 -13.33
C SER A 11 -5.49 10.55 -13.81
N TYR A 12 -5.28 10.41 -15.11
CA TYR A 12 -4.02 10.69 -15.80
C TYR A 12 -4.29 11.33 -17.16
N THR A 13 -3.44 12.25 -17.60
CA THR A 13 -3.68 13.00 -18.85
C THR A 13 -3.26 12.26 -20.11
N ARG A 14 -2.14 11.51 -20.07
CA ARG A 14 -1.53 10.92 -21.29
C ARG A 14 -0.92 9.54 -21.11
N TYR A 15 -0.33 9.23 -19.96
CA TYR A 15 0.38 7.98 -19.73
C TYR A 15 -0.05 7.40 -18.39
N ARG A 16 -0.48 6.13 -18.35
CA ARG A 16 -0.92 5.47 -17.12
C ARG A 16 0.27 4.91 -16.34
N GLY A 17 1.17 4.20 -17.02
CA GLY A 17 2.33 3.51 -16.44
C GLY A 17 3.40 4.43 -15.81
N VAL A 18 3.30 5.75 -16.02
CA VAL A 18 4.13 6.75 -15.32
C VAL A 18 3.60 7.10 -13.92
N THR A 19 2.49 6.51 -13.49
CA THR A 19 1.93 6.74 -12.15
C THR A 19 2.60 5.83 -11.13
N GLY A 20 2.97 6.37 -9.96
CA GLY A 20 3.45 5.59 -8.83
C GLY A 20 2.66 5.89 -7.56
N PHE A 21 2.37 4.84 -6.78
CA PHE A 21 1.71 4.93 -5.48
C PHE A 21 2.53 4.23 -4.40
N MET A 22 2.57 4.84 -3.22
CA MET A 22 3.22 4.29 -2.04
C MET A 22 2.39 4.60 -0.81
N LEU A 23 2.16 3.59 0.02
CA LEU A 23 1.51 3.74 1.31
C LEU A 23 2.56 3.66 2.42
N VAL A 24 2.49 4.57 3.38
CA VAL A 24 3.36 4.61 4.54
C VAL A 24 2.52 4.43 5.81
N SER A 25 2.92 3.49 6.66
CA SER A 25 2.25 3.20 7.93
C SER A 25 2.68 4.15 9.05
N PRO A 26 1.97 4.17 10.19
CA PRO A 26 2.33 4.98 11.36
C PRO A 26 3.71 4.64 11.93
N SER A 27 4.18 3.39 11.75
CA SER A 27 5.51 2.95 12.21
C SER A 27 6.64 3.36 11.26
N GLY A 28 6.30 3.89 10.08
CA GLY A 28 7.25 4.32 9.05
C GLY A 28 7.54 3.27 7.96
N THR A 29 6.93 2.09 8.00
CA THR A 29 7.05 1.09 6.93
C THR A 29 6.49 1.65 5.62
N GLU A 30 7.20 1.46 4.52
CA GLU A 30 6.77 1.87 3.18
C GLU A 30 6.39 0.65 2.32
N SER A 31 5.23 0.71 1.67
CA SER A 31 4.80 -0.27 0.68
C SER A 31 4.52 0.41 -0.66
N HIS A 32 5.30 0.07 -1.68
CA HIS A 32 5.05 0.50 -3.05
C HIS A 32 3.88 -0.31 -3.64
N LEU A 33 2.74 0.35 -3.83
CA LEU A 33 1.52 -0.26 -4.36
C LEU A 33 1.55 -0.35 -5.88
N MET A 34 2.19 0.63 -6.52
CA MET A 34 2.36 0.68 -7.96
C MET A 34 3.68 1.35 -8.31
N HIS A 35 4.51 0.63 -9.05
CA HIS A 35 5.75 1.14 -9.62
C HIS A 35 5.53 1.71 -11.02
N TYR A 36 6.54 2.42 -11.50
CA TYR A 36 6.65 2.75 -12.92
C TYR A 36 6.59 1.47 -13.77
N ARG A 37 5.76 1.47 -14.81
CA ARG A 37 5.61 0.36 -15.76
C ARG A 37 5.85 0.88 -17.17
N ASN A 38 7.06 0.66 -17.69
CA ASN A 38 7.50 1.11 -19.01
C ASN A 38 6.56 0.66 -20.13
N GLU A 39 6.14 -0.61 -20.14
CA GLU A 39 5.24 -1.16 -21.16
C GLU A 39 3.79 -0.65 -21.05
N ASP A 40 3.45 -0.01 -19.92
CA ASP A 40 2.16 0.66 -19.71
C ASP A 40 2.28 2.20 -19.82
N ALA A 41 3.42 2.69 -20.29
CA ALA A 41 3.66 4.11 -20.57
C ALA A 41 3.41 4.43 -22.06
N ASN A 42 2.46 3.73 -22.69
CA ASN A 42 1.99 4.06 -24.03
C ASN A 42 1.12 5.32 -24.01
N TYR A 43 1.19 6.11 -25.09
CA TYR A 43 0.42 7.34 -25.22
C TYR A 43 -1.08 7.05 -25.37
N TYR A 44 -1.88 7.64 -24.49
CA TYR A 44 -3.34 7.70 -24.62
C TYR A 44 -3.74 9.03 -25.25
N SER A 45 -4.59 8.98 -26.28
CA SER A 45 -5.08 10.17 -27.00
C SER A 45 -5.97 11.07 -26.14
N SER A 46 -6.59 10.52 -25.10
CA SER A 46 -7.44 11.21 -24.13
C SER A 46 -6.97 10.94 -22.70
N ALA A 47 -7.38 11.82 -21.79
CA ALA A 47 -7.23 11.58 -20.36
C ALA A 47 -8.07 10.36 -19.95
N GLY A 48 -7.56 9.58 -18.99
CA GLY A 48 -8.23 8.42 -18.44
C GLY A 48 -8.39 8.53 -16.93
N SER A 49 -9.28 7.72 -16.38
CA SER A 49 -9.43 7.51 -14.94
C SER A 49 -9.48 6.01 -14.62
N LEU A 50 -9.10 5.67 -13.40
CA LEU A 50 -9.16 4.30 -12.88
C LEU A 50 -9.49 4.35 -11.39
N SER A 51 -10.34 3.43 -10.96
CA SER A 51 -10.51 3.06 -9.56
C SER A 51 -9.97 1.65 -9.40
N TRP A 52 -8.98 1.48 -8.53
CA TRP A 52 -8.33 0.19 -8.33
C TRP A 52 -8.05 -0.07 -6.87
N THR A 53 -8.28 -1.32 -6.44
CA THR A 53 -7.93 -1.82 -5.11
C THR A 53 -6.53 -2.41 -5.14
N PHE A 54 -5.61 -1.81 -4.41
CA PHE A 54 -4.28 -2.37 -4.16
C PHE A 54 -4.27 -3.10 -2.81
N MET A 55 -3.31 -4.00 -2.62
CA MET A 55 -3.15 -4.76 -1.37
C MET A 55 -1.68 -4.84 -0.99
N SER A 56 -1.39 -4.84 0.31
CA SER A 56 -0.06 -5.08 0.86
C SER A 56 -0.10 -5.91 2.13
N VAL A 57 0.91 -6.77 2.28
CA VAL A 57 1.23 -7.54 3.50
C VAL A 57 2.49 -7.00 4.20
N HIS A 58 3.08 -5.89 3.73
CA HIS A 58 4.31 -5.35 4.32
C HIS A 58 4.12 -4.88 5.77
N PHE A 59 2.88 -4.54 6.13
CA PHE A 59 2.52 -3.98 7.44
C PHE A 59 2.11 -5.04 8.46
N TRP A 60 2.47 -6.30 8.19
CA TRP A 60 2.09 -7.42 9.05
C TRP A 60 2.59 -7.20 10.48
N ARG A 61 1.74 -7.46 11.47
CA ARG A 61 1.96 -7.24 12.91
C ARG A 61 2.17 -5.81 13.39
N GLU A 62 2.05 -4.82 12.52
CA GLU A 62 2.01 -3.42 12.98
C GLU A 62 0.69 -3.10 13.68
N SER A 63 0.72 -2.11 14.57
CA SER A 63 -0.51 -1.45 15.02
C SER A 63 -1.07 -0.59 13.87
N PRO A 64 -2.36 -0.68 13.54
CA PRO A 64 -2.97 0.18 12.54
C PRO A 64 -3.19 1.61 13.06
N ASP A 65 -3.06 1.86 14.37
CA ASP A 65 -3.37 3.14 14.99
C ASP A 65 -2.34 4.21 14.62
N GLY A 66 -2.85 5.36 14.17
CA GLY A 66 -2.05 6.53 13.84
C GLY A 66 -2.23 7.01 12.41
N GLN A 67 -1.28 7.82 11.94
CA GLN A 67 -1.37 8.46 10.64
C GLN A 67 -0.81 7.56 9.53
N TRP A 68 -1.69 7.21 8.58
CA TRP A 68 -1.31 6.59 7.32
C TRP A 68 -1.15 7.65 6.23
N THR A 69 -0.12 7.53 5.40
CA THR A 69 0.16 8.49 4.34
C THR A 69 0.21 7.81 2.98
N LEU A 70 -0.73 8.18 2.09
CA LEU A 70 -0.65 7.84 0.66
C LEU A 70 0.20 8.89 -0.07
N LYS A 71 1.34 8.47 -0.61
CA LYS A 71 2.18 9.28 -1.50
C LYS A 71 1.93 8.84 -2.94
N PHE A 72 1.91 9.81 -3.87
CA PHE A 72 1.80 9.54 -5.30
C PHE A 72 2.69 10.46 -6.11
N LYS A 73 3.11 9.99 -7.29
CA LYS A 73 3.93 10.79 -8.22
C LYS A 73 3.73 10.39 -9.67
N SER A 74 4.05 11.33 -10.56
CA SER A 74 4.21 11.09 -11.99
C SER A 74 5.69 11.04 -12.33
N TYR A 75 6.16 9.90 -12.84
CA TYR A 75 7.55 9.72 -13.25
C TYR A 75 7.83 10.52 -14.54
N GLY A 76 8.91 11.31 -14.53
CA GLY A 76 9.36 12.10 -15.67
C GLY A 76 8.46 13.29 -16.05
N GLY A 77 7.40 13.58 -15.29
CA GLY A 77 6.47 14.68 -15.58
C GLY A 77 5.67 14.51 -16.87
N LEU A 78 5.59 13.28 -17.40
CA LEU A 78 4.99 12.99 -18.71
C LEU A 78 3.46 13.03 -18.71
N SER A 79 2.84 12.91 -17.53
CA SER A 79 1.39 12.87 -17.35
C SER A 79 1.05 13.63 -16.07
N VAL A 80 -0.02 14.43 -16.07
CA VAL A 80 -0.57 14.97 -14.82
C VAL A 80 -1.41 13.87 -14.20
N VAL A 81 -1.11 13.51 -12.95
CA VAL A 81 -1.84 12.51 -12.18
C VAL A 81 -2.58 13.21 -11.05
N THR A 82 -3.89 12.95 -10.95
CA THR A 82 -4.74 13.52 -9.90
C THR A 82 -5.44 12.39 -9.16
N VAL A 83 -5.29 12.34 -7.84
CA VAL A 83 -6.06 11.43 -6.99
C VAL A 83 -7.34 12.13 -6.55
N SER A 84 -8.49 11.56 -6.87
CA SER A 84 -9.80 12.12 -6.52
C SER A 84 -10.30 11.64 -5.16
N SER A 85 -10.02 10.39 -4.81
CA SER A 85 -10.40 9.80 -3.53
C SER A 85 -9.56 8.56 -3.25
N TRP A 86 -9.45 8.20 -1.98
CA TRP A 86 -8.90 6.92 -1.56
C TRP A 86 -9.55 6.45 -0.25
N SER A 87 -9.58 5.15 -0.03
CA SER A 87 -10.04 4.53 1.22
C SER A 87 -9.14 3.35 1.56
N ILE A 88 -8.85 3.19 2.85
CA ILE A 88 -8.01 2.10 3.37
C ILE A 88 -8.88 1.16 4.19
N THR A 89 -8.67 -0.15 4.01
CA THR A 89 -9.31 -1.19 4.81
C THR A 89 -8.23 -2.05 5.46
N PHE A 90 -8.35 -2.24 6.77
CA PHE A 90 -7.43 -3.02 7.58
C PHE A 90 -8.02 -4.40 7.86
N TYR A 91 -7.21 -5.43 7.69
CA TYR A 91 -7.58 -6.80 8.00
C TYR A 91 -6.60 -7.40 9.00
N GLY A 92 -7.14 -8.15 9.95
CA GLY A 92 -6.39 -8.88 10.94
C GLY A 92 -7.24 -9.17 12.16
N THR A 93 -6.58 -9.42 13.27
CA THR A 93 -7.21 -9.74 14.55
C THR A 93 -7.23 -8.54 15.51
N SER A 94 -8.16 -8.54 16.45
CA SER A 94 -8.22 -7.55 17.54
C SER A 94 -7.16 -7.78 18.63
N GLU A 95 -6.65 -9.01 18.73
CA GLU A 95 -5.65 -9.45 19.73
C GLU A 95 -4.49 -10.16 19.02
N ASP A 96 -3.30 -10.27 19.64
CA ASP A 96 -2.18 -11.01 19.05
C ASP A 96 -2.57 -12.49 18.92
N PRO A 97 -2.62 -13.05 17.69
CA PRO A 97 -2.99 -14.45 17.50
C PRO A 97 -1.89 -15.41 17.95
N LEU A 98 -0.67 -14.92 18.20
CA LEU A 98 0.38 -15.75 18.77
C LEU A 98 0.21 -15.81 20.29
N PRO A 99 0.13 -17.03 20.87
CA PRO A 99 0.21 -17.15 22.31
C PRO A 99 1.53 -16.54 22.78
N ILE A 100 1.50 -15.88 23.94
CA ILE A 100 2.72 -15.50 24.65
C ILE A 100 3.54 -16.79 24.76
N LEU A 101 4.72 -16.82 24.13
CA LEU A 101 5.72 -17.84 24.39
C LEU A 101 6.14 -17.67 25.84
N GLU A 102 5.37 -18.24 26.77
CA GLU A 102 5.90 -18.55 28.08
C GLU A 102 7.15 -19.39 27.81
N HIS A 103 8.28 -18.85 28.27
CA HIS A 103 9.59 -19.46 28.31
C HIS A 103 9.51 -20.99 28.22
N PHE A 104 10.00 -21.56 27.11
CA PHE A 104 10.42 -22.97 27.09
C PHE A 104 11.67 -23.13 27.96
N THR A 105 11.57 -22.87 29.27
CA THR A 105 12.48 -23.43 30.26
C THR A 105 11.86 -24.74 30.72
N ASN A 106 11.93 -25.76 29.86
CA ASN A 106 11.93 -27.11 30.38
C ASN A 106 13.30 -27.28 31.06
N PRO A 107 13.40 -27.43 32.39
CA PRO A 107 14.65 -27.87 32.96
C PRO A 107 14.86 -29.30 32.47
N ILE A 108 15.94 -29.53 31.73
CA ILE A 108 16.44 -30.87 31.49
C ILE A 108 16.87 -31.37 32.87
N SER A 109 16.10 -32.29 33.44
CA SER A 109 16.54 -33.08 34.59
C SER A 109 17.47 -34.18 34.07
N ASP A 110 18.77 -34.01 34.31
CA ASP A 110 19.73 -35.13 34.35
C ASP A 110 19.63 -35.85 35.71
#